data_AF-A0A3M1WY31-F1
#
_entry.id   AF-A0A3M1WY31-F1
#
_cell.length_a   1.000
_cell.length_b   1.000
_cell.length_c   1.000
_cell.angle_alpha   90.00
_cell.angle_beta   90.00
_cell.angle_gamma   90.00
#
_symmetry.space_group_name_H-M   'P 1'
#
loop_
_entity.id
_entity.type
_entity.pdbx_description
1 polymer ?
#
loop_
_entity_poly.entity_id
_entity_poly.type
_entity_poly.pdbx_seq_one_letter_code
_entity_poly.pdbx_strand_id
1 'polypeptide(L)' 'MSGSEDDKRFDFEAALEELERLVNRLEQGDLPLEESLKEFERGVALTRSCQQELKNAEQKVRKLTEEGDTEDFDADELV' A
#
# COMPACT_ATOMS: atom_id res chain seq x y z
N MET A 1 -6.58 1.04 29.99
CA MET A 1 -7.56 0.90 28.90
C MET A 1 -6.81 0.32 27.72
N SER A 2 -7.34 -0.78 27.17
CA SER A 2 -6.74 -1.73 26.22
C SER A 2 -5.68 -1.21 25.28
N GLY A 3 -4.53 -1.89 25.26
CA GLY A 3 -3.71 -1.99 24.07
C GLY A 3 -4.49 -2.75 23.01
N SER A 4 -4.79 -2.07 21.90
CA SER A 4 -5.45 -2.66 20.75
C SER A 4 -4.56 -3.74 20.16
N GLU A 5 -5.09 -4.95 19.98
CA GLU A 5 -4.45 -6.10 19.32
C GLU A 5 -4.36 -5.89 17.80
N ASP A 6 -3.96 -4.69 17.38
CA ASP A 6 -3.84 -4.22 16.00
C ASP A 6 -2.38 -4.01 15.58
N ASP A 7 -1.43 -4.36 16.45
CA ASP A 7 0.03 -4.16 16.30
C ASP A 7 0.70 -5.10 15.26
N LYS A 8 -0.11 -5.75 14.41
CA LYS A 8 0.34 -6.66 13.33
C LYS A 8 -0.41 -6.48 12.01
N ARG A 9 -1.36 -5.55 11.90
CA ARG A 9 -1.95 -5.22 10.60
C ARG A 9 -0.97 -4.31 9.86
N PHE A 10 -0.87 -4.53 8.56
CA PHE A 10 -0.09 -3.66 7.69
C PHE A 10 -0.66 -2.24 7.80
N ASP A 11 0.16 -1.29 8.25
CA ASP A 11 -0.22 0.11 8.33
C ASP A 11 -0.02 0.76 6.97
N PHE A 12 -1.13 0.90 6.24
CA PHE A 12 -1.13 1.48 4.89
C PHE A 12 -0.70 2.95 4.89
N GLU A 13 -1.13 3.74 5.88
CA GLU A 13 -0.81 5.16 5.95
C GLU A 13 0.68 5.36 6.21
N ALA A 14 1.24 4.60 7.16
CA ALA A 14 2.68 4.64 7.44
C ALA A 14 3.51 4.18 6.23
N ALA A 15 3.09 3.14 5.52
CA ALA A 15 3.77 2.64 4.33
C ALA A 15 3.75 3.66 3.17
N LEU A 16 2.63 4.38 3.01
CA LEU A 16 2.49 5.45 2.02
C LEU A 16 3.39 6.64 2.36
N GLU A 17 3.42 7.06 3.62
CA GLU A 17 4.30 8.14 4.09
C GLU A 17 5.78 7.77 3.92
N GLU A 18 6.15 6.52 4.18
CA GLU A 18 7.51 6.03 3.93
C GLU A 18 7.87 6.09 2.44
N LEU A 19 6.94 5.71 1.56
CA LEU A 19 7.12 5.77 0.11
C LEU A 19 7.30 7.21 -0.39
N GLU A 20 6.51 8.16 0.10
CA GLU A 20 6.67 9.59 -0.23
C GLU A 20 8.05 10.12 0.19
N ARG A 21 8.52 9.74 1.37
CA ARG A 21 9.86 10.12 1.85
C ARG A 21 10.95 9.52 0.96
N LEU A 22 10.82 8.25 0.58
CA LEU A 22 11.75 7.56 -0.33
C LEU A 22 11.83 8.27 -1.69
N VAL A 23 10.69 8.60 -2.29
CA VAL A 23 10.63 9.34 -3.56
C VAL A 23 11.31 10.70 -3.43
N ASN A 24 10.97 11.47 -2.39
CA ASN A 24 11.57 12.78 -2.15
C ASN A 24 13.10 12.69 -2.01
N ARG A 25 13.63 11.64 -1.36
CA ARG A 25 15.09 11.43 -1.23
C ARG A 25 15.75 11.07 -2.56
N LEU A 26 15.11 10.24 -3.37
CA LEU A 26 15.60 9.87 -4.70
C LEU A 26 15.60 11.08 -5.66
N GLU A 27 14.59 11.94 -5.59
CA GLU A 27 14.47 13.14 -6.42
C GLU A 27 15.47 14.24 -6.08
N GLN A 28 15.95 14.29 -4.83
CA GLN A 28 16.99 15.24 -4.40
C GLN A 28 18.33 14.97 -5.11
N GLY A 29 18.60 13.72 -5.52
CA GLY A 29 19.78 13.39 -6.35
C GLY A 29 21.12 13.40 -5.62
N ASP A 30 21.15 13.66 -4.31
CA ASP A 30 22.37 13.72 -3.49
C ASP A 30 22.81 12.34 -2.94
N LEU A 31 22.08 11.28 -3.27
CA LEU A 31 22.34 9.91 -2.79
C LEU A 31 23.42 9.21 -3.63
N PRO A 32 24.44 8.58 -2.98
CA PRO A 32 25.33 7.65 -3.65
C PRO A 32 24.55 6.52 -4.34
N LEU A 33 25.07 6.01 -5.46
CA LEU A 33 24.40 4.98 -6.27
C LEU A 33 23.94 3.77 -5.45
N GLU A 34 24.77 3.28 -4.52
CA GLU A 34 24.43 2.14 -3.67
C GLU A 34 23.25 2.43 -2.74
N GLU A 35 23.15 3.65 -2.21
CA GLU A 35 22.02 4.07 -1.38
C GLU A 35 20.78 4.27 -2.24
N SER A 36 20.89 4.90 -3.40
CA SER A 36 19.77 5.05 -4.35
C SER A 36 19.16 3.70 -4.75
N LEU A 37 19.98 2.66 -4.93
CA LEU A 37 19.50 1.31 -5.21
C LEU A 37 18.74 0.70 -4.01
N LYS A 38 19.24 0.89 -2.78
CA LYS A 38 18.56 0.41 -1.56
C LYS A 38 17.21 1.09 -1.36
N GLU A 39 17.16 2.40 -1.54
CA GLU A 39 15.95 3.21 -1.43
C GLU A 39 14.93 2.79 -2.51
N PHE A 40 15.40 2.54 -3.74
CA PHE A 40 14.54 2.02 -4.81
C PHE A 40 13.97 0.63 -4.50
N GLU A 41 14.80 -0.32 -4.05
CA GLU A 41 14.34 -1.66 -3.65
C GLU A 41 13.29 -1.59 -2.53
N ARG A 42 13.52 -0.71 -1.55
CA ARG A 42 12.57 -0.46 -0.45
C ARG A 42 11.26 0.12 -0.99
N GLY A 43 11.30 1.10 -1.87
CA GLY A 43 10.12 1.70 -2.50
C GLY A 43 9.30 0.68 -3.29
N VAL A 44 9.96 -0.21 -4.04
CA VAL A 44 9.30 -1.32 -4.76
C VAL A 44 8.62 -2.29 -3.79
N ALA A 45 9.28 -2.63 -2.69
CA ALA A 45 8.72 -3.52 -1.68
C ALA A 45 7.46 -2.89 -1.02
N LEU A 46 7.53 -1.62 -0.62
CA LEU A 46 6.40 -0.90 -0.03
C LEU A 46 5.23 -0.81 -1.00
N THR A 47 5.48 -0.46 -2.26
CA THR A 47 4.45 -0.37 -3.30
C THR A 47 3.70 -1.70 -3.45
N ARG A 48 4.43 -2.82 -3.47
CA ARG A 48 3.82 -4.15 -3.55
C ARG A 48 2.97 -4.48 -2.32
N SER A 49 3.43 -4.11 -1.13
CA SER A 49 2.66 -4.30 0.09
C SER A 49 1.38 -3.47 0.10
N CYS A 50 1.45 -2.19 -0.31
CA CYS A 50 0.27 -1.32 -0.44
C CYS A 50 -0.74 -1.90 -1.44
N GLN A 51 -0.29 -2.35 -2.62
CA GLN A 51 -1.17 -2.97 -3.62
C GLN A 51 -1.83 -4.24 -3.09
N GLN A 52 -1.10 -5.07 -2.35
CA GLN A 52 -1.65 -6.29 -1.77
C GLN A 52 -2.72 -5.97 -0.73
N GLU A 53 -2.51 -4.95 0.11
CA GLU A 53 -3.51 -4.56 1.11
C GLU A 53 -4.76 -3.97 0.46
N LEU A 54 -4.60 -3.12 -0.57
CA LEU A 54 -5.73 -2.61 -1.34
C LEU A 54 -6.54 -3.74 -1.98
N LYS A 55 -5.87 -4.74 -2.56
CA LYS A 55 -6.53 -5.92 -3.11
C LYS A 55 -7.28 -6.73 -2.05
N ASN A 56 -6.70 -6.88 -0.85
CA ASN A 56 -7.37 -7.56 0.26
C ASN A 56 -8.61 -6.79 0.71
N ALA A 57 -8.51 -5.46 0.80
CA ALA A 57 -9.63 -4.58 1.14
C ALA A 57 -10.74 -4.66 0.09
N GLU A 58 -10.37 -4.60 -1.19
CA GLU A 58 -11.30 -4.74 -2.32
C GLU A 58 -12.02 -6.09 -2.28
N GLN A 59 -11.30 -7.20 -2.09
CA GLN A 59 -11.91 -8.53 -1.95
C GLN A 59 -12.87 -8.61 -0.77
N LYS A 60 -12.54 -7.95 0.35
CA LYS A 60 -13.41 -7.89 1.52
C LYS A 60 -14.68 -7.10 1.23
N VAL A 61 -14.58 -5.98 0.51
CA VAL A 61 -15.73 -5.20 0.05
C VAL A 61 -16.59 -6.03 -0.89
N ARG A 62 -16.00 -6.64 -1.93
CA ARG A 62 -16.71 -7.52 -2.88
C ARG A 62 -17.51 -8.61 -2.17
N LYS A 63 -16.90 -9.33 -1.21
CA LYS A 63 -17.62 -10.36 -0.42
C LYS A 63 -18.79 -9.79 0.37
N LEU A 64 -18.63 -8.63 0.99
CA LEU A 64 -19.72 -7.98 1.75
C LEU A 64 -20.85 -7.51 0.82
N THR A 65 -20.54 -7.13 -0.42
CA THR A 65 -21.52 -6.71 -1.42
C THR A 65 -22.19 -7.90 -2.12
N GLU A 66 -21.48 -8.99 -2.40
CA GLU A 66 -22.02 -10.23 -2.97
C GLU A 66 -22.99 -10.94 -2.00
N GLU A 67 -22.74 -10.85 -0.68
CA GLU A 67 -23.67 -11.32 0.36
C GLU A 67 -24.91 -10.41 0.51
N GLY A 68 -24.92 -9.24 -0.13
CA GLY A 68 -25.98 -8.25 -0.08
C GLY A 68 -26.24 -7.58 -1.43
N ASP A 69 -26.83 -8.32 -2.38
CA ASP A 69 -27.51 -7.89 -3.62
C ASP A 69 -27.24 -6.44 -4.06
N THR A 70 -26.01 -6.13 -4.46
CA THR A 70 -25.70 -4.85 -5.12
C THR A 70 -24.74 -5.11 -6.28
N GLU A 71 -25.17 -4.68 -7.46
CA GLU A 71 -24.58 -4.95 -8.77
C GLU A 71 -23.07 -4.69 -8.85
N ASP A 72 -22.39 -5.55 -9.62
CA ASP A 72 -20.95 -5.64 -9.83
C ASP A 72 -20.26 -4.27 -9.95
N PHE A 73 -19.44 -3.91 -8.95
CA PHE A 73 -18.43 -2.87 -9.11
C PHE A 73 -17.21 -3.47 -9.83
N ASP A 74 -17.23 -3.44 -11.17
CA ASP A 74 -16.09 -3.82 -12.00
C ASP A 74 -15.03 -2.72 -12.02
N ALA A 75 -14.10 -2.77 -11.07
CA ALA A 75 -12.95 -1.86 -10.99
C ALA A 75 -12.00 -1.95 -12.21
N ASP A 76 -12.12 -3.00 -13.03
CA ASP A 76 -11.34 -3.19 -14.27
C ASP A 76 -11.84 -2.32 -15.45
N GLU A 77 -12.99 -1.64 -15.35
CA GLU A 77 -13.51 -0.77 -16.42
C GLU A 77 -13.02 0.70 -16.32
N LEU A 78 -12.28 1.06 -15.26
CA LEU A 78 -11.79 2.43 -15.01
C LEU A 78 -10.41 2.75 -15.61
N VAL A 79 -9.87 1.89 -16.47
CA VAL A 79 -8.51 2.04 -17.06
C VAL A 79 -8.55 2.31 -18.55
#